data_AF-A0A7W1QD28-F1
#
_entry.id   AF-A0A7W1QD28-F1
#
_cell.length_a   1.000
_cell.length_b   1.000
_cell.length_c   1.000
_cell.angle_alpha   90.00
_cell.angle_beta   90.00
_cell.angle_gamma   90.00
#
_symmetry.space_group_name_H-M   'P 1'
#
loop_
_entity.id
_entity.type
_entity.pdbx_description
1 polymer ?
#
loop_
_entity_poly.entity_id
_entity_poly.type
_entity_poly.pdbx_seq_one_letter_code
_entity_poly.pdbx_strand_id
1 'polypeptide(L)' 'MFATGVTVITTQAKDQESGQVHGMTANAFMSVSLRPPLVVISVDRRAKMHALLHEGRRYGISVLADAQ' A
#
# COMPACT_ATOMS: atom_id res chain seq x y z
N MET A 1 -3.32 16.82 16.36
CA MET A 1 -3.64 15.47 15.87
C MET A 1 -4.33 15.63 14.52
N PHE A 2 -4.03 14.78 13.53
CA PHE A 2 -4.61 14.86 12.18
C PHE A 2 -5.43 13.59 11.91
N ALA A 3 -6.71 13.74 11.58
CA ALA A 3 -7.59 12.62 11.29
C ALA A 3 -7.25 12.03 9.92
N THR A 4 -7.05 10.72 9.85
CA THR A 4 -6.84 9.99 8.61
C THR A 4 -7.77 8.79 8.53
N GLY A 5 -8.17 8.40 7.32
CA GLY A 5 -8.82 7.11 7.10
C GLY A 5 -7.81 5.96 7.23
N VAL A 6 -8.33 4.72 7.15
CA VAL A 6 -7.51 3.51 7.09
C VAL A 6 -7.47 3.01 5.65
N THR A 7 -6.27 2.68 5.17
CA THR A 7 -6.08 2.07 3.86
C THR A 7 -5.37 0.73 4.00
N VAL A 8 -5.59 -0.17 3.06
CA VAL A 8 -4.82 -1.41 2.90
C VAL A 8 -4.06 -1.35 1.60
N ILE A 9 -2.76 -1.54 1.69
CA ILE A 9 -1.86 -1.62 0.55
C ILE A 9 -1.62 -3.08 0.25
N THR A 10 -1.78 -3.48 -1.00
CA THR A 10 -1.57 -4.86 -1.45
C THR A 10 -0.53 -4.93 -2.55
N THR A 11 0.33 -5.94 -2.53
CA THR A 11 1.27 -6.24 -3.63
C THR A 11 1.36 -7.74 -3.84
N GLN A 12 1.79 -8.14 -5.03
CA GLN A 12 2.09 -9.55 -5.35
C GLN A 12 3.57 -9.80 -5.12
N ALA A 13 3.90 -10.87 -4.38
CA ALA A 13 5.28 -11.34 -4.28
C ALA A 13 5.71 -11.96 -5.62
N LYS A 14 6.91 -11.61 -6.12
CA LYS A 14 7.41 -12.09 -7.43
C LYS A 14 7.79 -13.56 -7.41
N ASP A 15 8.12 -14.07 -6.24
CA ASP A 15 8.97 -15.23 -6.02
C ASP A 15 8.15 -16.49 -5.75
N GLN A 16 6.83 -16.35 -5.64
CA GLN A 16 5.93 -17.44 -5.29
C GLN A 16 5.11 -17.85 -6.50
N GLU A 17 5.25 -19.12 -6.85
CA GLU A 17 4.66 -19.82 -8.00
C GLU A 17 3.12 -19.66 -8.10
N SER A 18 2.47 -19.25 -7.01
CA SER A 18 1.02 -19.04 -6.89
C SER A 18 0.54 -17.57 -6.87
N GLY A 19 1.43 -16.58 -7.04
CA GLY A 19 1.01 -15.17 -7.03
C GLY A 19 0.52 -14.68 -5.67
N GLN A 20 1.15 -15.13 -4.58
CA GLN A 20 0.77 -14.77 -3.21
C GLN A 20 0.66 -13.25 -3.04
N VAL A 21 -0.51 -12.80 -2.55
CA VAL A 21 -0.79 -11.39 -2.24
C VAL A 21 -0.39 -11.10 -0.81
N HIS A 22 0.35 -10.01 -0.61
CA HIS A 22 0.66 -9.48 0.70
C HIS A 22 -0.08 -8.16 0.92
N GLY A 23 -0.67 -7.98 2.11
CA GLY A 23 -1.41 -6.79 2.50
C GLY A 23 -0.81 -6.12 3.73
N MET A 24 -0.85 -4.79 3.79
CA MET A 24 -0.45 -4.00 4.95
C MET A 24 -1.45 -2.86 5.18
N THR A 25 -1.96 -2.73 6.41
CA THR A 25 -2.76 -1.57 6.82
C THR A 25 -1.86 -0.34 6.96
N ALA A 26 -2.28 0.79 6.41
CA ALA A 26 -1.59 2.05 6.50
C ALA A 26 -2.59 3.21 6.64
N ASN A 27 -2.26 4.16 7.50
CA ASN A 27 -2.99 5.43 7.64
C ASN A 27 -2.15 6.64 7.16
N ALA A 28 -0.92 6.38 6.69
CA ALA A 28 0.02 7.37 6.15
C ALA A 28 -0.05 7.43 4.61
N PHE A 29 -1.27 7.59 4.08
CA PHE A 29 -1.57 7.71 2.65
C PHE A 29 -1.99 9.14 2.30
N MET A 30 -1.55 9.65 1.14
CA MET A 30 -1.92 10.98 0.66
C MET A 30 -1.96 11.03 -0.87
N SER A 31 -2.94 11.75 -1.43
CA SER A 31 -2.96 12.12 -2.86
C SER A 31 -2.02 13.30 -3.12
N VAL A 32 -1.15 13.17 -4.12
CA VAL A 32 -0.12 14.18 -4.44
C VAL A 32 -0.40 14.92 -5.73
N SER A 33 -0.96 14.25 -6.75
CA SER A 33 -1.30 14.90 -8.01
C SER A 33 -2.50 14.23 -8.67
N LEU A 34 -3.29 15.03 -9.39
CA LEU A 34 -4.37 14.54 -10.25
C LEU A 34 -3.89 14.33 -11.69
N ARG A 35 -2.82 15.02 -12.11
CA ARG A 35 -2.27 14.97 -13.46
C ARG A 35 -0.74 15.10 -13.42
N PRO A 36 0.02 14.02 -13.63
CA PRO A 36 -0.45 12.62 -13.66
C PRO A 36 -1.05 12.21 -12.30
N PRO A 37 -1.95 11.21 -12.24
CA PRO A 37 -2.51 10.74 -10.98
C PRO A 37 -1.42 10.09 -10.12
N LEU A 38 -1.11 10.69 -8.98
CA LEU A 38 -0.04 10.26 -8.07
C LEU A 38 -0.51 10.25 -6.62
N VAL A 39 -0.02 9.27 -5.88
CA VAL A 39 -0.22 9.11 -4.44
C VAL A 39 1.11 8.82 -3.77
N VAL A 40 1.19 9.06 -2.46
CA VAL A 40 2.34 8.70 -1.63
C VAL A 40 1.88 7.91 -0.41
N ILE A 41 2.71 6.94 -0.02
CA ILE A 41 2.58 6.16 1.20
C ILE A 41 3.94 6.15 1.88
N SER A 42 3.94 6.32 3.20
CA SER A 42 5.14 6.08 4.01
C SER A 42 5.14 4.67 4.60
N VAL A 43 6.23 3.93 4.38
CA VAL A 43 6.42 2.55 4.86
C VAL A 43 7.70 2.49 5.69
N ASP A 44 7.65 1.87 6.87
CA ASP A 44 8.84 1.62 7.68
C ASP A 44 9.80 0.70 6.90
N ARG A 45 11.08 1.05 6.85
CA ARG A 45 12.13 0.26 6.19
C ARG A 45 12.27 -1.15 6.77
N ARG A 46 11.85 -1.36 8.02
CA ARG A 46 11.84 -2.67 8.70
C ARG A 46 10.59 -3.49 8.36
N ALA A 47 9.55 -2.89 7.78
CA ALA A 47 8.35 -3.62 7.40
C ALA A 47 8.63 -4.54 6.22
N LYS A 48 8.11 -5.77 6.25
CA LYS A 48 8.19 -6.71 5.12
C LYS A 48 7.67 -6.10 3.82
N MET A 49 6.64 -5.25 3.91
CA MET A 49 6.06 -4.53 2.77
C MET A 49 7.08 -3.63 2.06
N HIS A 50 8.07 -3.07 2.76
CA HIS A 50 9.09 -2.23 2.14
C HIS A 50 9.90 -3.00 1.08
N ALA A 51 10.34 -4.22 1.41
CA ALA A 51 11.04 -5.09 0.47
C ALA A 51 10.12 -5.52 -0.69
N LEU A 52 8.89 -5.94 -0.37
CA LEU A 52 7.92 -6.41 -1.37
C LEU A 52 7.48 -5.33 -2.37
N LEU A 53 7.38 -4.07 -1.95
CA LEU A 53 7.09 -2.95 -2.86
C LEU A 53 8.28 -2.60 -3.75
N HIS A 54 9.50 -2.87 -3.31
CA HIS A 54 10.71 -2.63 -4.10
C HIS A 54 10.89 -3.70 -5.20
N GLU A 55 10.52 -4.94 -4.90
CA GLU A 55 10.59 -6.07 -5.84
C GLU A 55 9.37 -6.13 -6.76
N GLY A 56 8.18 -5.79 -6.24
CA GLY A 56 6.90 -5.81 -6.94
C GLY A 56 6.80 -4.75 -8.04
N ARG A 57 6.05 -5.05 -9.12
CA ARG A 57 5.82 -4.11 -10.23
C ARG A 57 4.52 -3.31 -10.10
N ARG A 58 3.59 -3.76 -9.28
CA ARG A 58 2.24 -3.19 -9.13
C ARG A 58 1.80 -3.32 -7.68
N TYR A 59 1.08 -2.32 -7.21
CA TYR A 59 0.42 -2.33 -5.91
C TYR A 59 -1.04 -1.89 -6.08
N GLY A 60 -1.87 -2.29 -5.12
CA GLY A 60 -3.26 -1.86 -4.97
C GLY A 60 -3.41 -1.08 -3.66
N ILE A 61 -4.38 -0.17 -3.63
CA ILE A 61 -4.73 0.61 -2.44
C ILE A 61 -6.25 0.50 -2.28
N SER A 62 -6.68 -0.02 -1.13
CA SER A 62 -8.10 -0.06 -0.74
C SER A 62 -8.32 0.91 0.41
N VAL A 63 -9.22 1.89 0.23
CA VAL A 63 -9.65 2.77 1.32
C VAL A 63 -10.83 2.10 2.01
N LEU A 64 -10.71 1.83 3.32
CA LEU A 64 -11.72 1.08 4.06
C LEU A 64 -12.91 1.96 4.43
N ALA A 65 -14.12 1.40 4.33
CA ALA A 65 -15.32 1.99 4.88
C ALA A 65 -15.46 1.68 6.38
N ASP A 66 -16.41 2.33 7.05
CA ASP A 66 -16.65 2.19 8.50
C ASP A 66 -16.91 0.73 8.96
N ALA A 67 -17.48 -0.10 8.10
CA ALA A 67 -17.86 -1.48 8.42
C ALA A 67 -16.80 -2.55 8.09
N GLN A 68 -15.57 -2.16 7.77
CA GLN A 68 -14.45 -3.06 7.40
C GLN A 68 -13.28 -2.92 8.38
#